data_AF-A0A3B9QJQ9-F1
#
_entry.id   AF-A0A3B9QJQ9-F1
#
_cell.length_a   1.000
_cell.length_b   1.000
_cell.length_c   1.000
_cell.angle_alpha   90.00
_cell.angle_beta   90.00
_cell.angle_gamma   90.00
#
_symmetry.space_group_name_H-M   'P 1'
#
loop_
_entity.id
_entity.type
_entity.pdbx_description
1 polymer ?
#
loop_
_entity_poly.entity_id
_entity_poly.type
_entity_poly.pdbx_seq_one_letter_code
_entity_poly.pdbx_strand_id
1 'polypeptide(L)' 'MNWFASLAEARRLIEAWRRDSNESRLHMAHNGQSPDEFARNAGLCHGGKVKIATGF' A
#
# COMPACT_ATOMS: atom_id res chain seq x y z
N MET A 1 19.69 21.46 13.97
CA MET A 1 19.07 20.18 14.36
C MET A 1 18.80 19.43 13.08
N ASN A 2 19.40 18.26 12.91
CA ASN A 2 19.29 17.45 11.70
C ASN A 2 18.59 16.16 12.09
N TRP A 3 17.60 15.74 11.29
CA TRP A 3 16.71 14.64 11.63
C TRP A 3 17.40 13.27 11.51
N PHE A 4 18.54 13.20 10.83
CA PHE A 4 19.36 12.00 10.67
C PHE A 4 20.83 12.34 10.93
N ALA A 5 21.59 11.37 11.45
CA ALA A 5 23.02 11.52 11.69
C ALA A 5 23.84 11.36 10.40
N SER A 6 23.30 10.69 9.37
CA SER A 6 23.91 10.62 8.03
C SER A 6 22.91 10.30 6.92
N LEU A 7 23.30 10.52 5.66
CA LEU A 7 22.52 10.08 4.49
C LEU A 7 22.39 8.55 4.42
N ALA A 8 23.40 7.81 4.86
CA ALA A 8 23.37 6.35 4.88
C ALA A 8 22.31 5.84 5.88
N GLU A 9 22.23 6.45 7.06
CA GLU A 9 21.20 6.17 8.05
C GLU A 9 19.81 6.56 7.54
N ALA A 10 19.66 7.77 6.98
CA ALA A 10 18.40 8.23 6.43
C ALA A 10 17.86 7.24 5.39
N ARG A 11 18.71 6.80 4.45
CA ARG A 11 18.33 5.83 3.42
C ARG A 11 17.90 4.49 4.02
N ARG A 12 18.60 3.99 5.05
CA ARG A 12 18.26 2.73 5.71
C ARG A 12 16.90 2.81 6.41
N LEU A 13 16.64 3.88 7.15
CA LEU A 13 15.40 4.05 7.89
C LEU A 13 14.19 4.26 6.97
N ILE A 14 14.36 5.06 5.92
CA ILE A 14 13.29 5.30 4.93
C ILE A 14 12.95 4.02 4.18
N GLU A 15 13.94 3.23 3.76
CA GLU A 15 13.69 1.98 3.05
C GLU A 15 13.03 0.92 3.96
N ALA A 16 13.43 0.83 5.22
CA ALA A 16 12.74 -0.02 6.20
C ALA A 16 11.27 0.41 6.35
N TRP A 17 11.02 1.72 6.47
CA TRP A 17 9.66 2.24 6.59
C TRP A 17 8.81 2.02 5.34
N ARG A 18 9.41 2.14 4.14
CA ARG A 18 8.74 1.85 2.85
C ARG A 18 8.26 0.40 2.81
N ARG A 19 9.11 -0.56 3.20
CA ARG A 19 8.76 -1.98 3.21
C ARG A 19 7.66 -2.28 4.22
N ASP A 20 7.83 -1.83 5.47
CA ASP A 20 6.83 -2.09 6.51
C ASP A 20 5.47 -1.49 6.15
N SER A 21 5.46 -0.26 5.64
CA SER A 21 4.21 0.42 5.30
C SER A 21 3.53 -0.14 4.06
N ASN A 22 4.29 -0.52 3.03
CA ASN A 22 3.72 -0.93 1.75
C ASN A 22 3.49 -2.44 1.65
N GLU A 23 4.29 -3.25 2.34
CA GLU A 23 4.32 -4.70 2.13
C GLU A 23 3.66 -5.46 3.29
N SER A 24 3.79 -4.99 4.54
CA SER A 24 3.40 -5.79 5.72
C SER A 24 2.27 -5.20 6.58
N ARG A 25 2.05 -3.88 6.55
CA ARG A 25 1.07 -3.25 7.43
C ARG A 25 -0.35 -3.42 6.88
N LEU A 26 -1.20 -4.08 7.66
CA LEU A 26 -2.65 -4.09 7.43
C LEU A 26 -3.17 -2.66 7.61
N HIS A 27 -3.61 -2.04 6.53
CA HIS A 27 -4.25 -0.73 6.61
C HIS A 27 -5.76 -0.96 6.69
N MET A 28 -6.35 -0.60 7.83
CA MET A 28 -7.80 -0.64 8.01
C MET A 28 -8.56 0.16 6.94
N ALA A 29 -7.90 1.17 6.33
CA ALA A 29 -8.42 1.95 5.21
C ALA A 29 -8.63 1.13 3.91
N HIS A 30 -7.92 0.00 3.73
CA HIS A 30 -8.06 -0.89 2.57
C HIS A 30 -8.97 -2.10 2.87
N ASN A 31 -9.94 -1.95 3.77
CA ASN A 31 -10.86 -3.03 4.16
C ASN A 31 -10.15 -4.29 4.68
N GLY A 32 -9.01 -4.10 5.36
CA GLY A 32 -8.17 -5.19 5.90
C GLY A 32 -7.15 -5.78 4.91
N GLN A 33 -7.00 -5.22 3.71
CA GLN A 33 -6.00 -5.65 2.73
C GLN A 33 -4.63 -4.98 2.96
N SER A 34 -3.55 -5.66 2.60
CA SER A 34 -2.25 -5.00 2.46
C SER A 34 -2.26 -4.05 1.24
N PRO A 35 -1.38 -3.04 1.19
CA PRO A 35 -1.31 -2.13 0.04
C PRO A 35 -1.00 -2.85 -1.27
N ASP A 36 -0.18 -3.91 -1.24
CA ASP A 36 0.11 -4.74 -2.41
C ASP A 36 -1.14 -5.48 -2.92
N GLU A 37 -1.93 -6.04 -2.01
CA GLU A 37 -3.21 -6.68 -2.35
C GLU A 37 -4.20 -5.67 -2.94
N PHE A 38 -4.28 -4.48 -2.33
CA PHE A 38 -5.12 -3.40 -2.83
C PHE A 38 -4.66 -2.92 -4.21
N ALA A 39 -3.37 -2.67 -4.42
CA ALA A 39 -2.82 -2.21 -5.70
C ALA A 39 -3.08 -3.23 -6.81
N ARG A 40 -2.95 -4.54 -6.50
CA ARG A 40 -3.27 -5.62 -7.43
C ARG A 40 -4.77 -5.63 -7.78
N ASN A 41 -5.65 -5.45 -6.79
CA ASN A 41 -7.09 -5.35 -7.02
C ASN A 41 -7.47 -4.08 -7.81
N ALA A 42 -6.92 -2.92 -7.47
CA ALA A 42 -7.20 -1.65 -8.13
C ALA A 42 -6.74 -1.64 -9.60
N GLY A 43 -5.62 -2.31 -9.90
CA GLY A 43 -5.14 -2.52 -11.27
C GLY A 43 -6.07 -3.41 -12.11
N LEU A 44 -6.73 -4.39 -11.48
CA LEU A 44 -7.74 -5.24 -12.13
C LEU A 44 -9.06 -4.49 -12.36
N CYS A 45 -9.44 -3.59 -11.45
CA CYS A 45 -10.66 -2.79 -11.53
C CYS A 45 -10.67 -1.78 -12.70
N HIS A 46 -9.53 -1.43 -13.28
CA HIS A 46 -9.48 -0.55 -14.47
C HIS A 46 -9.77 -1.29 -15.79
N GLY A 47 -9.85 -2.63 -15.79
CA GLY A 47 -10.18 -3.45 -16.97
C GLY A 47 -11.50 -4.21 -16.89
N GLY A 48 -12.12 -4.30 -15.72
CA GLY A 48 -13.33 -5.11 -15.51
C GLY A 48 -14.60 -4.27 -15.55
N LYS A 49 -15.40 -4.42 -16.59
CA LYS A 49 -16.79 -3.91 -16.61
C LYS A 49 -17.51 -4.38 -15.34
N VAL A 50 -17.87 -3.44 -14.47
CA VAL A 50 -18.78 -3.68 -13.35
C VAL A 50 -20.11 -4.15 -13.94
N LYS A 51 -20.36 -5.46 -13.90
CA LYS A 51 -21.72 -5.98 -14.08
C LYS A 51 -22.44 -5.72 -12.77
N ILE A 52 -23.14 -4.59 -12.70
CA ILE A 52 -24.19 -4.40 -11.71
C ILE A 52 -25.25 -5.49 -11.95
N ALA A 53 -25.32 -6.46 -11.05
CA ALA A 53 -26.41 -7.42 -11.04
C ALA A 53 -27.63 -6.73 -10.42
N THR A 54 -28.65 -6.51 -11.26
CA THR A 54 -30.01 -6.09 -10.91
C THR A 54 -30.76 -7.23 -10.20
N GLY A 55 -31.43 -6.92 -9.08
CA GLY A 55 -32.54 -7.71 -8.47
C GLY A 55 -32.09 -8.93 -7.65
N PHE A 56 -32.63 -9.24 -6.47
CA PHE A 56 -33.92 -8.97 -5.82
C PHE A 56 -33.75 -8.54 -4.37
#